data_AF-A0A319CT48-F1
#
_entry.id   AF-A0A319CT48-F1
#
_cell.length_a   1.000
_cell.length_b   1.000
_cell.length_c   1.000
_cell.angle_alpha   90.00
_cell.angle_beta   90.00
_cell.angle_gamma   90.00
#
_symmetry.space_group_name_H-M   'P 1'
#
loop_
_entity.id
_entity.type
_entity.pdbx_description
1 polymer ?
#
loop_
_entity_poly.entity_id
_entity_poly.type
_entity_poly.pdbx_seq_one_letter_code
_entity_poly.pdbx_strand_id
1 'polypeptide(L)'
;MNTTLDFDNPEVAAAINPSAYGYHHGPIPNNNIGWRPTIDPKEAITTELNESPPVPPERMSGVNGLVCDIAVNGTQMCGTCCASQMALRRHIRQAHPGALENPSKANTGFEEKIAGENALKHWVLYLGWRQARYLHEPKNKISHESPIWRYADVCEMLASIDKGFKDKFGDTFHRQDAMSAPVTPQKRKNAAPATPKKPKNAAPAKTRSSSRRGRGKRMSSAHAKNSTLSDEVVDPNNDLDGEGADA
;
A
#
# COMPACT_ATOMS: atom_id res chain seq x y z
N MET A 1 14.78 -5.07 -16.62
CA MET A 1 15.46 -5.84 -15.56
C MET A 1 16.19 -4.81 -14.73
N ASN A 2 15.92 -4.68 -13.44
CA ASN A 2 16.63 -3.71 -12.60
C ASN A 2 18.07 -4.20 -12.40
N THR A 3 19.02 -3.28 -12.47
CA THR A 3 20.46 -3.51 -12.38
C THR A 3 21.05 -2.76 -11.20
N THR A 4 22.33 -2.96 -10.89
CA THR A 4 23.04 -2.16 -9.87
C THR A 4 22.93 -0.65 -10.15
N LEU A 5 22.94 -0.24 -11.43
CA LEU A 5 22.80 1.17 -11.82
C LEU A 5 21.45 1.78 -11.44
N ASP A 6 20.39 0.96 -11.32
CA ASP A 6 19.08 1.43 -10.91
C ASP A 6 19.00 1.81 -9.42
N PHE A 7 19.94 1.33 -8.60
CA PHE A 7 20.02 1.56 -7.15
C PHE A 7 21.21 2.43 -6.75
N ASP A 8 22.36 2.30 -7.42
CA ASP A 8 23.52 3.18 -7.26
C ASP A 8 23.40 4.42 -8.16
N ASN A 9 22.18 4.96 -8.27
CA ASN A 9 21.87 6.21 -8.95
C ASN A 9 21.85 7.36 -7.92
N PRO A 10 22.57 8.48 -8.14
CA PRO A 10 22.53 9.63 -7.25
C PRO A 10 21.10 10.16 -7.01
N GLU A 11 20.18 10.01 -7.95
CA GLU A 11 18.77 10.41 -7.77
C GLU A 11 18.02 9.55 -6.75
N VAL A 12 18.37 8.26 -6.64
CA VAL A 12 17.82 7.39 -5.59
C VAL A 12 18.37 7.84 -4.24
N ALA A 13 19.68 8.08 -4.14
CA ALA A 13 20.30 8.57 -2.90
C ALA A 13 19.77 9.94 -2.46
N ALA A 14 19.43 10.81 -3.41
CA ALA A 14 18.89 12.14 -3.17
C ALA A 14 17.35 12.19 -3.10
N ALA A 15 16.67 11.04 -3.20
CA ALA A 15 15.21 11.00 -3.24
C ALA A 15 14.60 11.56 -1.94
N ILE A 16 13.74 12.56 -2.09
CA ILE A 16 13.05 13.22 -0.96
C ILE A 16 11.68 12.60 -0.71
N ASN A 17 11.29 12.52 0.55
CA ASN A 17 9.94 12.14 0.96
C ASN A 17 9.49 13.00 2.16
N PRO A 18 8.37 13.75 2.06
CA PRO A 18 7.49 13.85 0.90
C PRO A 18 8.17 14.54 -0.30
N SER A 19 7.75 14.19 -1.51
CA SER A 19 8.12 14.91 -2.73
C SER A 19 7.10 16.02 -3.05
N ALA A 20 7.28 16.72 -4.17
CA ALA A 20 6.27 17.66 -4.68
C ALA A 20 4.90 16.99 -4.97
N TYR A 21 4.85 15.66 -5.06
CA TYR A 21 3.64 14.86 -5.31
C TYR A 21 3.02 14.27 -4.04
N GLY A 22 3.63 14.51 -2.88
CA GLY A 22 3.22 13.99 -1.57
C GLY A 22 4.10 12.86 -1.05
N TYR A 23 3.59 12.12 -0.06
CA TYR A 23 4.28 10.98 0.54
C TYR A 23 4.22 9.75 -0.37
N HIS A 24 5.37 9.13 -0.61
CA HIS A 24 5.50 7.83 -1.30
C HIS A 24 5.58 6.66 -0.31
N HIS A 25 6.06 6.94 0.89
CA HIS A 25 6.12 6.04 2.04
C HIS A 25 6.01 6.85 3.34
N GLY A 26 5.91 6.17 4.47
CA GLY A 26 5.72 6.81 5.78
C GLY A 26 7.00 7.25 6.49
N PRO A 27 6.86 7.65 7.78
CA PRO A 27 5.58 7.88 8.47
C PRO A 27 4.82 9.07 7.87
N ILE A 28 3.55 8.86 7.51
CA ILE A 28 2.66 9.92 7.05
C ILE A 28 1.91 10.47 8.27
N PRO A 29 2.01 11.77 8.59
CA PRO A 29 1.27 12.36 9.70
C PRO A 29 -0.24 12.14 9.57
N ASN A 30 -0.92 11.91 10.69
CA ASN A 30 -2.37 12.00 10.77
C ASN A 30 -2.74 13.22 11.58
N ASN A 31 -2.95 14.36 10.92
CA ASN A 31 -3.25 15.62 11.61
C ASN A 31 -4.68 15.67 12.17
N ASN A 32 -5.52 14.68 11.82
CA ASN A 32 -6.93 14.61 12.19
C ASN A 32 -7.22 13.37 13.06
N ILE A 33 -6.36 13.08 14.04
CA ILE A 33 -6.52 11.93 14.94
C ILE A 33 -7.88 11.97 15.64
N GLY A 34 -8.65 10.89 15.49
CA GLY A 34 -9.96 10.74 16.12
C GLY A 34 -11.10 11.45 15.40
N TRP A 35 -10.82 12.29 14.40
CA TRP A 35 -11.86 12.87 13.57
C TRP A 35 -12.54 11.78 12.74
N ARG A 36 -13.87 11.88 12.59
CA ARG A 36 -14.69 11.11 11.66
C ARG A 36 -15.86 11.99 11.21
N PRO A 37 -16.33 11.86 9.96
CA PRO A 37 -17.56 12.54 9.55
C PRO A 37 -18.77 11.98 10.33
N THR A 38 -19.76 12.83 10.58
CA THR A 38 -20.99 12.46 11.29
C THR A 38 -21.92 11.66 10.37
N ILE A 39 -21.78 10.34 10.38
CA ILE A 39 -22.64 9.39 9.66
C ILE A 39 -23.01 8.20 10.54
N ASP A 40 -23.99 7.38 10.12
CA ASP A 40 -24.28 6.11 10.80
C ASP A 40 -23.00 5.23 10.81
N PRO A 41 -22.58 4.68 11.97
CA PRO A 41 -21.39 3.81 12.06
C PRO A 41 -21.38 2.60 11.11
N LYS A 42 -22.53 2.20 10.55
CA LYS A 42 -22.64 1.11 9.58
C LYS A 42 -22.43 1.56 8.15
N GLU A 43 -22.50 2.85 7.87
CA GLU A 43 -22.30 3.42 6.54
C GLU A 43 -20.81 3.60 6.25
N ALA A 44 -20.42 3.33 5.01
CA ALA A 44 -19.05 3.54 4.58
C ALA A 44 -18.80 5.03 4.32
N ILE A 45 -17.66 5.54 4.80
CA ILE A 45 -17.24 6.92 4.54
C ILE A 45 -17.00 7.09 3.03
N THR A 46 -17.79 7.97 2.39
CA THR A 46 -17.64 8.31 0.97
C THR A 46 -16.46 9.24 0.74
N THR A 47 -16.16 9.53 -0.53
CA THR A 47 -15.11 10.48 -0.90
C THR A 47 -15.48 11.88 -0.40
N GLU A 48 -16.71 12.31 -0.68
CA GLU A 48 -17.26 13.63 -0.39
C GLU A 48 -17.26 13.93 1.11
N LEU A 49 -17.65 12.93 1.93
CA LEU A 49 -17.64 13.07 3.40
C LEU A 49 -16.23 13.21 3.98
N ASN A 50 -15.20 12.75 3.25
CA ASN A 50 -13.81 12.82 3.68
C ASN A 50 -13.12 14.14 3.27
N GLU A 51 -13.80 15.06 2.57
CA GLU A 51 -13.23 16.31 2.03
C GLU A 51 -13.22 17.47 3.02
N SER A 52 -13.88 17.33 4.17
CA SER A 52 -14.02 18.42 5.15
C SER A 52 -13.45 18.09 6.54
N PRO A 53 -12.20 17.61 6.66
CA PRO A 53 -11.56 17.47 7.95
C PRO A 53 -11.24 18.87 8.56
N PRO A 54 -11.14 19.00 9.89
CA PRO A 54 -10.84 20.26 10.57
C PRO A 54 -9.45 20.82 10.25
N VAL A 55 -8.46 19.93 10.06
CA VAL A 55 -7.10 20.29 9.68
C VAL A 55 -6.85 19.82 8.24
N PRO A 56 -6.15 20.60 7.39
CA PRO A 56 -5.78 20.16 6.06
C PRO A 56 -5.13 18.77 6.09
N PRO A 57 -5.64 17.82 5.30
CA PRO A 57 -5.08 16.48 5.25
C PRO A 57 -3.74 16.46 4.51
N GLU A 58 -2.94 15.42 4.74
CA GLU A 58 -1.68 15.25 4.01
C GLU A 58 -1.93 14.73 2.58
N ARG A 59 -0.95 14.90 1.69
CA ARG A 59 -1.03 14.37 0.33
C ARG A 59 -0.25 13.06 0.19
N MET A 60 -0.89 12.02 -0.35
CA MET A 60 -0.23 10.75 -0.69
C MET A 60 -0.09 10.62 -2.21
N SER A 61 1.09 10.23 -2.67
CA SER A 61 1.35 10.01 -4.09
C SER A 61 0.56 8.81 -4.65
N GLY A 62 0.25 8.87 -5.94
CA GLY A 62 -0.23 7.73 -6.70
C GLY A 62 0.76 6.56 -6.76
N VAL A 63 2.06 6.83 -6.56
CA VAL A 63 3.13 5.83 -6.49
C VAL A 63 3.57 5.64 -5.05
N ASN A 64 3.23 4.48 -4.48
CA ASN A 64 3.52 4.12 -3.09
C ASN A 64 3.67 2.60 -2.94
N GLY A 65 4.02 2.15 -1.73
CA GLY A 65 4.28 0.74 -1.42
C GLY A 65 3.06 -0.18 -1.24
N LEU A 66 1.83 0.33 -1.38
CA LEU A 66 0.58 -0.39 -1.08
C LEU A 66 0.44 -0.83 0.39
N VAL A 67 1.14 -0.15 1.29
CA VAL A 67 1.10 -0.37 2.73
C VAL A 67 0.59 0.92 3.36
N CYS A 68 -0.33 0.80 4.31
CA CYS A 68 -0.84 1.99 4.99
C CYS A 68 0.21 2.53 5.97
N ASP A 69 0.88 3.59 5.54
CA ASP A 69 1.99 4.23 6.24
C ASP A 69 1.55 5.41 7.12
N ILE A 70 0.26 5.52 7.41
CA ILE A 70 -0.31 6.56 8.26
C ILE A 70 0.08 6.31 9.72
N ALA A 71 0.61 7.35 10.38
CA ALA A 71 0.93 7.34 11.79
C ALA A 71 -0.34 7.16 12.64
N VAL A 72 -0.33 6.15 13.50
CA VAL A 72 -1.44 5.82 14.42
C VAL A 72 -1.07 6.04 15.88
N ASN A 73 0.22 6.04 16.22
CA ASN A 73 0.70 6.29 17.58
C ASN A 73 2.15 6.80 17.56
N GLY A 74 2.32 8.12 17.41
CA GLY A 74 3.64 8.75 17.27
C GLY A 74 4.37 8.25 16.03
N THR A 75 5.48 7.51 16.22
CA THR A 75 6.28 6.93 15.12
C THR A 75 5.76 5.57 14.64
N GLN A 76 4.72 5.01 15.25
CA GLN A 76 4.10 3.76 14.79
C GLN A 76 3.08 4.04 13.69
N MET A 77 3.21 3.34 12.56
CA MET A 77 2.34 3.39 11.39
C MET A 77 1.30 2.27 11.39
N CYS A 78 0.22 2.40 10.63
CA CYS A 78 -0.85 1.41 10.53
C CYS A 78 -0.34 0.04 10.05
N GLY A 79 0.34 -0.03 8.91
CA GLY A 79 0.95 -1.24 8.34
C GLY A 79 0.01 -2.18 7.60
N THR A 80 -1.27 -1.82 7.43
CA THR A 80 -2.20 -2.64 6.65
C THR A 80 -1.76 -2.73 5.19
N CYS A 81 -1.41 -3.94 4.75
CA CYS A 81 -1.13 -4.24 3.34
C CYS A 81 -2.42 -4.27 2.53
N CYS A 82 -2.40 -3.64 1.37
CA CYS A 82 -3.52 -3.57 0.45
C CYS A 82 -3.14 -4.19 -0.89
N ALA A 83 -4.07 -4.94 -1.51
CA ALA A 83 -3.81 -5.60 -2.79
C ALA A 83 -3.78 -4.64 -3.98
N SER A 84 -4.31 -3.42 -3.83
CA SER A 84 -4.36 -2.42 -4.91
C SER A 84 -4.46 -1.01 -4.36
N GLN A 85 -4.18 -0.03 -5.22
CA GLN A 85 -4.33 1.39 -4.88
C GLN A 85 -5.77 1.74 -4.48
N MET A 86 -6.78 1.12 -5.11
CA MET A 86 -8.18 1.31 -4.72
C MET A 86 -8.48 0.77 -3.31
N ALA A 87 -7.89 -0.39 -2.97
CA ALA A 87 -8.04 -0.98 -1.63
C ALA A 87 -7.36 -0.13 -0.57
N LEU A 88 -6.15 0.39 -0.84
CA LEU A 88 -5.44 1.30 0.05
C LEU A 88 -6.23 2.58 0.31
N ARG A 89 -6.71 3.23 -0.76
CA ARG A 89 -7.56 4.43 -0.65
C ARG A 89 -8.82 4.18 0.18
N ARG A 90 -9.47 3.03 -0.02
CA ARG A 90 -10.64 2.64 0.77
C ARG A 90 -10.28 2.43 2.23
N HIS A 91 -9.21 1.70 2.51
CA HIS A 91 -8.73 1.45 3.86
C HIS A 91 -8.45 2.77 4.60
N ILE A 92 -7.71 3.69 3.97
CA ILE A 92 -7.40 5.01 4.53
C ILE A 92 -8.69 5.76 4.89
N ARG A 93 -9.66 5.87 3.97
CA ARG A 93 -10.91 6.58 4.27
C ARG A 93 -11.69 5.97 5.45
N GLN A 94 -11.67 4.64 5.61
CA GLN A 94 -12.44 3.98 6.68
C GLN A 94 -11.70 3.96 8.03
N ALA A 95 -10.38 3.77 8.00
CA ALA A 95 -9.54 3.59 9.20
C ALA A 95 -8.89 4.90 9.66
N HIS A 96 -8.59 5.80 8.73
CA HIS A 96 -7.88 7.06 8.92
C HIS A 96 -8.58 8.22 8.19
N PRO A 97 -9.90 8.45 8.43
CA PRO A 97 -10.61 9.54 7.78
C PRO A 97 -9.94 10.89 8.09
N GLY A 98 -9.87 11.75 7.09
CA GLY A 98 -9.24 13.06 7.18
C GLY A 98 -7.71 13.04 7.27
N ALA A 99 -7.06 11.88 7.28
CA ALA A 99 -5.59 11.84 7.29
C ALA A 99 -4.99 12.23 5.93
N LEU A 100 -5.66 11.88 4.83
CA LEU A 100 -5.17 12.11 3.48
C LEU A 100 -6.20 12.79 2.59
N GLU A 101 -5.70 13.66 1.71
CA GLU A 101 -6.44 14.21 0.58
C GLU A 101 -7.00 13.06 -0.27
N ASN A 102 -8.22 13.25 -0.78
CA ASN A 102 -8.77 12.29 -1.74
C ASN A 102 -7.92 12.32 -3.01
N PRO A 103 -7.34 11.18 -3.42
CA PRO A 103 -6.45 11.19 -4.57
C PRO A 103 -7.19 11.60 -5.83
N SER A 104 -6.50 12.38 -6.67
CA SER A 104 -7.01 12.75 -7.98
C SER A 104 -7.38 11.52 -8.82
N LYS A 105 -8.40 11.69 -9.66
CA LYS A 105 -8.75 10.72 -10.72
C LYS A 105 -7.80 10.79 -11.91
N ALA A 106 -6.94 11.82 -11.96
CA ALA A 106 -5.93 11.96 -13.00
C ALA A 106 -4.94 10.79 -12.95
N ASN A 107 -4.43 10.44 -14.13
CA ASN A 107 -3.36 9.46 -14.24
C ASN A 107 -2.09 10.02 -13.59
N THR A 108 -1.33 9.14 -12.94
CA THR A 108 0.00 9.48 -12.41
C THR A 108 0.92 9.93 -13.54
N GLY A 109 1.43 11.15 -13.43
CA GLY A 109 2.38 11.74 -14.38
C GLY A 109 3.71 10.99 -14.41
N PHE A 110 4.51 11.25 -15.42
CA PHE A 110 5.81 10.57 -15.60
C PHE A 110 6.80 10.96 -14.50
N GLU A 111 6.84 12.24 -14.15
CA GLU A 111 7.71 12.80 -13.12
C GLU A 111 7.37 12.26 -11.73
N GLU A 112 6.07 12.10 -11.43
CA GLU A 112 5.61 11.47 -10.18
C GLU A 112 6.03 9.99 -10.11
N LYS A 113 6.03 9.28 -11.25
CA LYS A 113 6.52 7.90 -11.31
C LYS A 113 8.00 7.83 -10.98
N ILE A 114 8.83 8.64 -11.63
CA ILE A 114 10.27 8.67 -11.35
C ILE A 114 10.52 9.01 -9.87
N ALA A 115 9.90 10.08 -9.37
CA ALA A 115 10.06 10.50 -7.98
C ALA A 115 9.66 9.39 -7.00
N GLY A 116 8.51 8.74 -7.25
CA GLY A 116 8.01 7.68 -6.38
C GLY A 116 8.82 6.39 -6.44
N GLU A 117 9.29 5.99 -7.63
CA GLU A 117 10.19 4.85 -7.76
C GLU A 117 11.52 5.10 -7.04
N ASN A 118 12.12 6.28 -7.23
CA ASN A 118 13.37 6.65 -6.55
C ASN A 118 13.19 6.70 -5.02
N ALA A 119 12.09 7.28 -4.52
CA ALA A 119 11.79 7.33 -3.09
C ALA A 119 11.58 5.92 -2.50
N LEU A 120 10.86 5.04 -3.19
CA LEU A 120 10.64 3.66 -2.71
C LEU A 120 11.91 2.81 -2.78
N LYS A 121 12.73 2.95 -3.83
CA LYS A 121 14.05 2.32 -3.90
C LYS A 121 14.93 2.78 -2.75
N HIS A 122 15.00 4.10 -2.49
CA HIS A 122 15.76 4.66 -1.37
C HIS A 122 15.28 4.08 -0.03
N TRP A 123 13.96 4.05 0.20
CA TRP A 123 13.35 3.51 1.41
C TRP A 123 13.69 2.04 1.66
N VAL A 124 13.78 1.22 0.62
CA VAL A 124 14.20 -0.18 0.71
C VAL A 124 15.72 -0.27 0.89
N LEU A 125 16.49 0.42 0.07
CA LEU A 125 17.96 0.36 0.03
C LEU A 125 18.59 0.78 1.35
N TYR A 126 18.08 1.83 1.99
CA TYR A 126 18.53 2.31 3.31
C TYR A 126 17.74 1.70 4.47
N LEU A 127 17.08 0.56 4.23
CA LEU A 127 16.39 -0.26 5.23
C LEU A 127 15.26 0.46 6.00
N GLY A 128 14.79 1.62 5.54
CA GLY A 128 13.68 2.37 6.14
C GLY A 128 12.42 1.51 6.24
N TRP A 129 12.09 0.77 5.17
CA TRP A 129 10.99 -0.20 5.17
C TRP A 129 11.15 -1.28 6.24
N ARG A 130 12.37 -1.79 6.42
CA ARG A 130 12.65 -2.89 7.36
C ARG A 130 12.63 -2.41 8.82
N GLN A 131 13.07 -1.18 9.07
CA GLN A 131 13.17 -0.58 10.40
C GLN A 131 11.89 0.15 10.85
N ALA A 132 10.97 0.41 9.92
CA ALA A 132 9.68 1.02 10.22
C ALA A 132 8.92 0.32 11.35
N ARG A 133 8.12 1.07 12.11
CA ARG A 133 7.33 0.50 13.20
C ARG A 133 5.88 0.41 12.77
N TYR A 134 5.38 -0.81 12.56
CA TYR A 134 4.00 -1.02 12.14
C TYR A 134 3.16 -1.58 13.29
N LEU A 135 1.91 -1.12 13.41
CA LEU A 135 0.91 -1.69 14.30
C LEU A 135 0.45 -3.05 13.75
N HIS A 136 0.18 -3.10 12.45
CA HIS A 136 -0.11 -4.32 11.72
C HIS A 136 1.11 -4.69 10.89
N GLU A 137 1.97 -5.56 11.42
CA GLU A 137 3.21 -5.96 10.73
C GLU A 137 2.93 -6.47 9.30
N PRO A 138 3.53 -5.83 8.26
CA PRO A 138 3.26 -6.13 6.86
C PRO A 138 3.64 -7.55 6.39
N LYS A 139 4.61 -8.19 7.07
CA LYS A 139 5.07 -9.58 6.88
C LYS A 139 4.90 -10.12 5.44
N ASN A 140 4.26 -11.29 5.33
CA ASN A 140 3.93 -12.01 4.09
C ASN A 140 2.61 -11.54 3.47
N LYS A 141 2.07 -10.40 3.92
CA LYS A 141 0.80 -9.86 3.43
C LYS A 141 1.01 -8.83 2.33
N ILE A 142 2.22 -8.31 2.19
CA ILE A 142 2.53 -7.45 1.07
C ILE A 142 2.53 -8.30 -0.21
N SER A 143 1.82 -7.84 -1.24
CA SER A 143 1.76 -8.54 -2.51
C SER A 143 3.15 -8.54 -3.16
N HIS A 144 3.48 -9.62 -3.88
CA HIS A 144 4.66 -9.65 -4.77
C HIS A 144 4.57 -8.57 -5.87
N GLU A 145 3.37 -8.03 -6.12
CA GLU A 145 3.16 -6.91 -7.03
C GLU A 145 3.53 -5.55 -6.40
N SER A 146 3.69 -5.47 -5.07
CA SER A 146 4.11 -4.25 -4.40
C SER A 146 5.51 -3.84 -4.87
N PRO A 147 5.74 -2.55 -5.18
CA PRO A 147 7.08 -2.05 -5.49
C PRO A 147 8.10 -2.35 -4.38
N ILE A 148 7.70 -2.25 -3.11
CA ILE A 148 8.60 -2.50 -1.96
C ILE A 148 9.12 -3.94 -2.00
N TRP A 149 8.23 -4.92 -2.21
CA TRP A 149 8.62 -6.33 -2.31
C TRP A 149 9.57 -6.54 -3.49
N ARG A 150 9.21 -6.05 -4.68
CA ARG A 150 10.04 -6.20 -5.88
C ARG A 150 11.42 -5.56 -5.73
N TYR A 151 11.51 -4.41 -5.09
CA TYR A 151 12.81 -3.77 -4.85
C TYR A 151 13.64 -4.50 -3.80
N ALA A 152 13.01 -5.07 -2.76
CA ALA A 152 13.72 -5.90 -1.78
C ALA A 152 14.28 -7.18 -2.43
N ASP A 153 13.49 -7.87 -3.26
CA ASP A 153 13.94 -9.04 -4.06
C ASP A 153 15.17 -8.69 -4.91
N VAL A 154 15.13 -7.55 -5.60
CA VAL A 154 16.25 -7.11 -6.44
C VAL A 154 17.48 -6.76 -5.60
N CYS A 155 17.33 -6.03 -4.49
CA CYS A 155 18.46 -5.69 -3.62
C CYS A 155 19.14 -6.93 -3.04
N GLU A 156 18.38 -7.95 -2.63
CA GLU A 156 18.93 -9.22 -2.14
C GLU A 156 19.64 -10.02 -3.24
N MET A 157 19.07 -10.05 -4.44
CA MET A 157 19.72 -10.62 -5.61
C MET A 157 21.05 -9.90 -5.90
N LEU A 158 21.07 -8.56 -5.92
CA LEU A 158 22.27 -7.77 -6.15
C LEU A 158 23.32 -8.02 -5.07
N ALA A 159 22.94 -8.05 -3.80
CA ALA A 159 23.85 -8.37 -2.70
C ALA A 159 24.41 -9.80 -2.77
N SER A 160 23.73 -10.73 -3.44
CA SER A 160 24.23 -12.10 -3.64
C SER A 160 25.32 -12.20 -4.72
N ILE A 161 25.33 -11.27 -5.69
CA ILE A 161 26.26 -11.30 -6.84
C ILE A 161 27.37 -10.24 -6.73
N ASP A 162 27.10 -9.11 -6.09
CA ASP A 162 28.01 -7.96 -5.98
C ASP A 162 28.43 -7.77 -4.52
N LYS A 163 29.69 -8.14 -4.24
CA LYS A 163 30.28 -8.00 -2.90
C LYS A 163 30.35 -6.54 -2.46
N GLY A 164 30.61 -5.60 -3.37
CA GLY A 164 30.68 -4.17 -3.04
C GLY A 164 29.31 -3.62 -2.64
N PHE A 165 28.26 -4.00 -3.37
CA PHE A 165 26.87 -3.67 -3.02
C PHE A 165 26.50 -4.26 -1.66
N LYS A 166 26.81 -5.54 -1.42
CA LYS A 166 26.57 -6.21 -0.14
C LYS A 166 27.31 -5.54 1.02
N ASP A 167 28.59 -5.22 0.83
CA ASP A 167 29.40 -4.56 1.87
C ASP A 167 28.84 -3.16 2.19
N LYS A 168 28.30 -2.44 1.19
CA LYS A 168 27.74 -1.09 1.35
C LYS A 168 26.36 -1.07 1.99
N PHE A 169 25.44 -1.96 1.57
CA PHE A 169 24.01 -1.89 1.94
C PHE A 169 23.51 -3.09 2.75
N GLY A 170 24.29 -4.16 2.87
CA GLY A 170 23.88 -5.44 3.48
C GLY A 170 23.28 -6.42 2.48
N ASP A 171 22.74 -7.54 2.99
CA ASP A 171 22.22 -8.65 2.18
C ASP A 171 20.77 -9.05 2.51
N THR A 172 20.12 -8.35 3.43
CA THR A 172 18.76 -8.65 3.86
C THR A 172 17.90 -7.39 3.83
N PHE A 173 17.03 -7.30 2.84
CA PHE A 173 16.19 -6.13 2.57
C PHE A 173 14.72 -6.39 2.87
N HIS A 174 14.29 -7.65 2.76
CA HIS A 174 12.99 -8.07 3.25
C HIS A 174 12.87 -7.85 4.75
N ARG A 175 11.66 -7.51 5.17
CA ARG A 175 11.32 -7.38 6.57
C ARG A 175 11.33 -8.79 7.18
N GLN A 176 12.28 -9.04 8.07
CA GLN A 176 12.35 -10.28 8.82
C GLN A 176 11.11 -10.41 9.71
N ASP A 177 10.58 -11.63 9.84
CA ASP A 177 9.71 -11.93 10.95
C ASP A 177 10.44 -11.52 12.22
N ALA A 178 9.86 -10.59 12.98
CA ALA A 178 10.29 -10.38 14.36
C ALA A 178 10.22 -11.77 15.00
N MET A 179 11.39 -12.41 15.14
CA MET A 179 11.51 -13.69 15.80
C MET A 179 10.71 -13.54 17.06
N SER A 180 9.66 -14.36 17.20
CA SER A 180 8.81 -14.40 18.39
C SER A 180 9.73 -14.16 19.57
N ALA A 181 9.64 -12.97 20.20
CA ALA A 181 10.57 -12.60 21.26
C ALA A 181 10.67 -13.80 22.17
N PRO A 182 11.88 -14.28 22.54
CA PRO A 182 12.04 -15.53 23.26
C PRO A 182 11.03 -15.50 24.39
N VAL A 183 10.02 -16.38 24.30
CA VAL A 183 8.87 -16.35 25.19
C VAL A 183 9.47 -16.43 26.57
N THR A 184 9.49 -15.31 27.28
CA THR A 184 9.93 -15.29 28.66
C THR A 184 8.99 -16.27 29.33
N PRO A 185 9.50 -17.35 29.97
CA PRO A 185 8.64 -18.37 30.52
C PRO A 185 7.69 -17.67 31.48
N GLN A 186 6.41 -17.57 31.07
CA GLN A 186 5.39 -16.98 31.91
C GLN A 186 5.40 -17.80 33.18
N LYS A 187 5.87 -17.18 34.26
CA LYS A 187 5.90 -17.75 35.60
C LYS A 187 4.47 -18.18 35.88
N ARG A 188 4.19 -19.48 35.75
CA ARG A 188 2.89 -20.09 36.00
C ARG A 188 2.49 -19.64 37.40
N LYS A 189 1.53 -18.72 37.48
CA LYS A 189 0.88 -18.41 38.76
C LYS A 189 0.23 -19.72 39.18
N ASN A 190 0.74 -20.28 40.28
CA ASN A 190 0.20 -21.49 40.88
C ASN A 190 -1.32 -21.37 40.98
N ALA A 191 -2.00 -22.31 40.35
CA ALA A 191 -3.45 -22.45 40.40
C ALA A 191 -3.88 -22.59 41.86
N ALA A 192 -4.83 -21.77 42.27
CA ALA A 192 -5.54 -21.97 43.53
C ALA A 192 -6.27 -23.33 43.50
N PRO A 193 -6.49 -23.98 44.67
CA PRO A 193 -7.15 -25.27 44.74
C PRO A 193 -8.59 -25.20 44.21
N ALA A 194 -8.95 -26.21 43.43
CA ALA A 194 -10.27 -26.38 42.85
C ALA A 194 -11.37 -26.50 43.92
N THR A 195 -12.39 -25.65 43.84
CA THR A 195 -13.65 -25.84 44.58
C THR A 195 -14.55 -26.88 43.89
N PRO A 196 -15.37 -27.63 44.63
CA PRO A 196 -16.12 -28.78 44.11
C PRO A 196 -17.28 -28.38 43.19
N LYS A 197 -17.48 -29.20 42.15
CA LYS A 197 -18.54 -29.10 41.14
C LYS A 197 -19.93 -29.34 41.74
N LYS A 198 -20.89 -28.47 41.40
CA LYS A 198 -22.33 -28.69 41.61
C LYS A 198 -22.96 -29.34 40.35
N PRO A 199 -23.94 -30.27 40.49
CA PRO A 199 -24.36 -31.14 39.39
C PRO A 199 -25.29 -30.49 38.35
N LYS A 200 -25.24 -31.13 37.17
CA LYS A 200 -25.96 -30.88 35.92
C LYS A 200 -27.47 -31.10 36.07
N ASN A 201 -28.27 -30.16 35.58
CA ASN A 201 -29.65 -30.41 35.16
C ASN A 201 -29.73 -30.51 33.63
N ALA A 202 -30.53 -31.45 33.17
CA ALA A 202 -30.59 -31.97 31.82
C ALA A 202 -31.68 -31.31 30.95
N ALA A 203 -31.38 -31.22 29.64
CA ALA A 203 -32.27 -31.31 28.48
C ALA A 203 -33.35 -30.20 28.29
N PRO A 204 -33.91 -29.96 27.07
CA PRO A 204 -33.98 -30.88 25.92
C PRO A 204 -33.64 -30.31 24.53
N ALA A 205 -33.56 -31.27 23.60
CA ALA A 205 -33.36 -31.16 22.17
C ALA A 205 -34.50 -30.46 21.41
N LYS A 206 -34.17 -29.99 20.20
CA LYS A 206 -34.97 -29.71 18.96
C LYS A 206 -34.32 -28.51 18.25
N THR A 207 -34.15 -28.37 16.94
CA THR A 207 -34.72 -29.04 15.76
C THR A 207 -33.82 -28.75 14.56
N ARG A 208 -33.70 -29.72 13.64
CA ARG A 208 -33.21 -29.53 12.27
C ARG A 208 -34.08 -28.48 11.56
N SER A 209 -33.48 -27.53 10.82
CA SER A 209 -34.13 -26.98 9.64
C SER A 209 -33.12 -26.75 8.51
N SER A 210 -33.39 -27.45 7.42
CA SER A 210 -32.73 -27.36 6.13
C SER A 210 -33.50 -26.39 5.24
N SER A 211 -32.79 -25.43 4.65
CA SER A 211 -33.24 -24.56 3.54
C SER A 211 -31.98 -24.36 2.69
N ARG A 212 -31.79 -24.86 1.46
CA ARG A 212 -32.64 -25.05 0.27
C ARG A 212 -33.41 -23.79 -0.13
N ARG A 213 -32.75 -22.91 -0.90
CA ARG A 213 -33.10 -22.51 -2.29
C ARG A 213 -32.42 -21.19 -2.64
N GLY A 214 -31.94 -21.06 -3.89
CA GLY A 214 -31.50 -19.77 -4.41
C GLY A 214 -30.43 -19.77 -5.51
N ARG A 215 -30.28 -20.84 -6.31
CA ARG A 215 -29.42 -20.79 -7.52
C ARG A 215 -30.17 -20.04 -8.62
N GLY A 216 -30.00 -18.73 -8.65
CA GLY A 216 -30.49 -17.85 -9.70
C GLY A 216 -29.73 -18.08 -11.01
N LYS A 217 -30.42 -18.72 -11.96
CA LYS A 217 -30.14 -18.69 -13.39
C LYS A 217 -30.05 -17.24 -13.87
N ARG A 218 -28.98 -16.86 -14.56
CA ARG A 218 -29.01 -15.77 -15.53
C ARG A 218 -28.39 -16.28 -16.83
N MET A 219 -29.24 -16.49 -17.82
CA MET A 219 -28.85 -16.85 -19.17
C MET A 219 -28.61 -15.57 -20.00
N SER A 220 -27.59 -15.66 -20.84
CA SER A 220 -27.54 -15.24 -22.26
C SER A 220 -27.98 -13.84 -22.70
N SER A 221 -27.04 -13.11 -23.30
CA SER A 221 -27.12 -12.63 -24.70
C SER A 221 -25.69 -12.30 -25.18
N ALA A 222 -25.11 -13.04 -26.14
CA ALA A 222 -25.18 -12.78 -27.59
C ALA A 222 -24.76 -11.34 -27.95
N HIS A 223 -23.53 -11.15 -28.41
CA HIS A 223 -23.17 -11.01 -29.83
C HIS A 223 -23.72 -9.73 -30.49
N ALA A 224 -22.84 -8.74 -30.66
CA ALA A 224 -22.91 -7.77 -31.75
C ALA A 224 -21.50 -7.63 -32.35
N LYS A 225 -21.34 -8.23 -33.53
CA LYS A 225 -20.31 -7.88 -34.51
C LYS A 225 -20.83 -6.68 -35.29
N ASN A 226 -20.00 -5.66 -35.48
CA ASN A 226 -19.79 -4.92 -36.74
C ASN A 226 -19.11 -3.58 -36.44
N SER A 227 -17.94 -3.34 -37.03
CA SER A 227 -17.82 -2.42 -38.17
C SER A 227 -16.36 -1.97 -38.29
N THR A 228 -15.73 -2.44 -39.35
CA THR A 228 -14.64 -1.77 -40.07
C THR A 228 -15.00 -0.32 -40.35
N LEU A 229 -14.08 0.60 -40.05
CA LEU A 229 -13.85 1.83 -40.80
C LEU A 229 -12.41 2.27 -40.51
N SER A 230 -11.58 2.04 -41.51
CA SER A 230 -10.35 2.75 -41.80
C SER A 230 -10.63 4.24 -41.91
N ASP A 231 -9.84 5.10 -41.27
CA ASP A 231 -9.54 6.43 -41.80
C ASP A 231 -8.19 6.95 -41.25
N GLU A 232 -7.34 7.25 -42.24
CA GLU A 232 -6.27 8.23 -42.35
C GLU A 232 -5.27 8.46 -41.20
N VAL A 233 -4.06 7.96 -41.47
CA VAL A 233 -2.80 8.55 -41.02
C VAL A 233 -2.56 9.79 -41.87
N VAL A 234 -2.71 10.99 -41.28
CA VAL A 234 -2.16 12.23 -41.87
C VAL A 234 -0.83 12.50 -41.19
N ASP A 235 0.22 12.35 -41.96
CA ASP A 235 1.60 12.71 -41.67
C ASP A 235 1.81 14.17 -42.09
N PRO A 236 2.14 15.12 -41.19
CA PRO A 236 2.61 16.43 -41.60
C PRO A 236 4.13 16.51 -41.39
N ASN A 237 4.89 15.84 -42.24
CA ASN A 237 6.17 16.39 -42.69
C ASN A 237 5.83 17.42 -43.76
N ASN A 238 5.81 18.70 -43.36
CA ASN A 238 5.86 19.79 -44.31
C ASN A 238 7.19 20.52 -44.09
N ASP A 239 8.13 20.16 -44.96
CA ASP A 239 9.28 20.96 -45.31
C ASP A 239 8.80 22.36 -45.71
N LEU A 240 9.37 23.39 -45.10
CA LEU A 240 9.48 24.69 -45.73
C LEU A 240 10.90 25.22 -45.50
N ASP A 241 11.60 25.21 -46.61
CA ASP A 241 12.83 25.92 -46.90
C ASP A 241 12.71 27.41 -46.53
N GLY A 242 13.80 27.94 -45.99
CA GLY A 242 13.94 29.35 -45.66
C GLY A 242 15.40 29.77 -45.68
N GLU A 243 15.92 29.91 -46.89
CA GLU A 243 17.12 30.70 -47.19
C GLU A 243 17.06 32.08 -46.50
N GLY A 244 18.19 32.50 -45.92
CA GLY A 244 18.36 33.83 -45.36
C GLY A 244 19.84 34.11 -45.15
N ALA A 245 20.48 34.61 -46.20
CA ALA A 245 21.84 35.11 -46.23
C ALA A 245 21.99 36.48 -45.53
N ASP A 246 23.25 36.80 -45.24
CA ASP A 246 23.86 38.14 -45.07
C ASP A 246 23.57 38.93 -43.78
N ALA A 247 24.57 38.96 -42.88
CA ALA A 247 25.46 40.11 -42.62
C ALA A 247 26.44 39.83 -41.46
#